data_AF-A0A949IHE4-F1
#
_entry.id   AF-A0A949IHE4-F1
#
_cell.length_a   1.000
_cell.length_b   1.000
_cell.length_c   1.000
_cell.angle_alpha   90.00
_cell.angle_beta   90.00
_cell.angle_gamma   90.00
#
_symmetry.space_group_name_H-M   'P 1'
#
loop_
_entity.id
_entity.type
_entity.pdbx_description
1 polymer ?
#
loop_
_entity_poly.entity_id
_entity_poly.type
_entity_poly.pdbx_seq_one_letter_code
_entity_poly.pdbx_strand_id
1 'polypeptide(L)'
;MSKKIPSKKVGKRIIQDDNTYYAIAHNDFKLEDLCDGYIYQRSLADYEGCAVDPAFINTGNFEEVLKCLTPYPDFKKSIKCPADMLKDIEQTANIKMRFRNFK
;
A
#
# COMPACT_ATOMS: atom_id res chain seq x y z
N MET A 1 -2.55 -26.54 -30.00
CA MET A 1 -1.32 -26.62 -29.19
C MET A 1 -1.11 -25.29 -28.48
N SER A 2 -1.42 -25.21 -27.18
CA SER A 2 -1.30 -23.97 -26.40
C SER A 2 0.15 -23.77 -25.96
N LYS A 3 0.79 -22.68 -26.41
CA LYS A 3 2.18 -22.36 -26.04
C LYS A 3 2.20 -21.85 -24.60
N LYS A 4 2.79 -22.63 -23.68
CA LYS A 4 3.07 -22.19 -22.31
C LYS A 4 4.08 -21.03 -22.35
N ILE A 5 3.68 -19.88 -21.80
CA ILE A 5 4.56 -18.73 -21.58
C ILE A 5 5.51 -19.10 -20.43
N PRO A 6 6.84 -18.94 -20.58
CA PRO A 6 7.77 -19.27 -19.52
C PRO A 6 7.61 -18.29 -18.35
N SER A 7 7.28 -18.83 -17.18
CA SER A 7 7.31 -18.11 -15.90
C SER A 7 8.74 -17.59 -15.67
N LYS A 8 8.90 -16.27 -15.71
CA LYS A 8 10.15 -15.63 -15.26
C LYS A 8 10.28 -15.92 -13.77
N LYS A 9 11.43 -16.48 -13.35
CA LYS A 9 11.81 -16.56 -11.94
C LYS A 9 11.78 -15.15 -11.35
N VAL A 10 10.70 -14.82 -10.65
CA VAL A 10 10.60 -13.62 -9.83
C VAL A 10 11.65 -13.81 -8.75
N GLY A 11 12.66 -12.93 -8.73
CA GLY A 11 13.69 -12.93 -7.69
C GLY A 11 13.00 -12.95 -6.33
N LYS A 12 13.43 -13.85 -5.46
CA LYS A 12 12.89 -14.08 -4.12
C LYS A 12 13.04 -12.77 -3.31
N ARG A 13 12.06 -11.86 -3.38
CA ARG A 13 11.92 -10.76 -2.43
C ARG A 13 11.38 -11.36 -1.14
N ILE A 14 12.28 -11.87 -0.31
CA ILE A 14 11.92 -12.27 1.05
C ILE A 14 11.80 -10.98 1.86
N ILE A 15 10.56 -10.54 2.07
CA ILE A 15 10.19 -9.91 3.33
C ILE A 15 8.88 -10.57 3.75
N GLN A 16 8.96 -11.86 4.09
CA GLN A 16 7.93 -12.53 4.87
C GLN A 16 8.66 -13.05 6.11
N ASP A 17 8.59 -12.28 7.17
CA ASP A 17 8.72 -12.87 8.50
C ASP A 17 7.34 -13.42 8.85
N ASP A 18 7.30 -14.75 8.97
CA ASP A 18 6.08 -15.53 9.21
C ASP A 18 5.44 -15.21 10.57
N ASN A 19 6.16 -14.53 11.47
CA ASN A 19 5.66 -14.09 12.77
C ASN A 19 5.14 -12.64 12.77
N THR A 20 5.06 -11.98 11.62
CA THR A 20 4.52 -10.61 11.54
C THR A 20 3.04 -10.60 11.20
N TYR A 21 2.38 -9.51 11.57
CA TYR A 21 1.02 -9.18 11.14
C TYR A 21 0.84 -9.18 9.60
N TYR A 22 1.92 -9.06 8.82
CA TYR A 22 1.90 -9.02 7.35
C TYR A 22 2.15 -10.38 6.69
N ALA A 23 2.32 -11.46 7.46
CA ALA A 23 2.55 -12.82 6.96
C ALA A 23 1.36 -13.42 6.19
N ILE A 24 0.18 -12.81 6.31
CA ILE A 24 -1.08 -13.23 5.65
C ILE A 24 -0.96 -13.36 4.13
N ALA A 25 -0.11 -12.58 3.46
CA ALA A 25 0.05 -12.62 2.01
C ALA A 25 1.27 -13.48 1.60
N HIS A 26 1.08 -14.80 1.50
CA HIS A 26 2.09 -15.74 1.00
C HIS A 26 2.08 -15.88 -0.54
N ASN A 27 3.12 -16.53 -1.10
CA ASN A 27 3.31 -16.62 -2.55
C ASN A 27 2.11 -17.23 -3.31
N ASP A 28 1.39 -18.15 -2.68
CA ASP A 28 0.19 -18.77 -3.23
C ASP A 28 -1.11 -18.24 -2.60
N PHE A 29 -1.10 -17.00 -2.09
CA PHE A 29 -2.28 -16.38 -1.46
C PHE A 29 -3.44 -16.28 -2.44
N LYS A 30 -4.59 -16.80 -2.04
CA LYS A 30 -5.83 -16.81 -2.79
C LYS A 30 -6.89 -16.00 -2.05
N LEU A 31 -7.88 -15.56 -2.81
CA LEU A 31 -9.04 -14.88 -2.25
C LEU A 31 -9.79 -15.76 -1.23
N GLU A 32 -9.80 -17.08 -1.45
CA GLU A 32 -10.39 -18.07 -0.53
C GLU A 32 -9.70 -18.12 0.84
N ASP A 33 -8.45 -17.66 0.93
CA ASP A 33 -7.72 -17.57 2.19
C ASP A 33 -8.18 -16.37 3.05
N LEU A 34 -8.90 -15.42 2.45
CA LEU A 34 -9.41 -14.21 3.11
C LEU A 34 -10.93 -14.22 3.29
N CYS A 35 -11.67 -14.78 2.33
CA CYS A 35 -13.13 -14.85 2.36
C CYS A 35 -13.67 -16.08 1.61
N ASP A 36 -14.95 -16.37 1.76
CA ASP A 36 -15.68 -17.49 1.13
C ASP A 36 -15.94 -17.32 -0.37
N GLY A 37 -15.09 -16.56 -1.06
CA GLY A 37 -15.24 -16.24 -2.49
C GLY A 37 -16.09 -15.00 -2.76
N TYR A 38 -16.60 -14.32 -1.74
CA TYR A 38 -17.31 -13.05 -1.86
C TYR A 38 -16.67 -11.96 -0.98
N ILE A 39 -16.40 -10.79 -1.57
CA ILE A 39 -16.05 -9.59 -0.80
C ILE A 39 -17.22 -8.61 -0.92
N TYR A 40 -17.94 -8.44 0.19
CA TYR A 40 -18.90 -7.35 0.29
C TYR A 40 -18.18 -6.06 0.63
N GLN A 41 -18.10 -5.15 -0.35
CA GLN A 41 -17.64 -3.79 -0.13
C GLN A 41 -18.84 -2.90 0.18
N ARG A 42 -18.76 -2.10 1.26
CA ARG A 42 -19.80 -1.12 1.60
C ARG A 42 -19.89 -0.05 0.50
N SER A 43 -20.94 0.79 0.54
CA SER A 43 -20.97 1.99 -0.28
C SER A 43 -19.76 2.86 0.04
N LEU A 44 -19.18 3.50 -0.98
CA LEU A 44 -18.06 4.42 -0.80
C LEU A 44 -18.39 5.57 0.17
N ALA A 45 -19.67 5.95 0.25
CA ALA A 45 -20.15 6.95 1.21
C ALA A 45 -19.96 6.52 2.68
N ASP A 46 -19.92 5.22 2.93
CA ASP A 46 -19.77 4.63 4.27
C ASP A 46 -18.31 4.30 4.61
N TYR A 47 -17.37 4.60 3.71
CA TYR A 47 -15.95 4.30 3.94
C TYR A 47 -15.35 5.34 4.89
N GLU A 48 -14.55 4.83 5.83
CA GLU A 48 -13.75 5.63 6.73
C GLU A 48 -12.26 5.48 6.40
N GLY A 49 -11.50 6.51 6.73
CA GLY A 49 -10.05 6.49 6.58
C GLY A 49 -9.38 5.50 7.51
N CYS A 50 -8.21 5.01 7.10
CA CYS A 50 -7.34 4.29 8.02
C CYS A 50 -6.68 5.25 9.02
N ALA A 51 -6.34 4.75 10.20
CA ALA A 51 -5.50 5.48 11.13
C ALA A 51 -4.10 5.64 10.55
N VAL A 52 -3.52 6.83 10.70
CA VAL A 52 -2.13 7.12 10.34
C VAL A 52 -1.26 6.97 11.58
N ASP A 53 -0.22 6.14 11.48
CA ASP A 53 0.78 6.05 12.53
C ASP A 53 1.83 7.17 12.36
N PRO A 54 1.89 8.15 13.28
CA PRO A 54 2.83 9.27 13.19
C PRO A 54 4.30 8.83 13.32
N ALA A 55 4.58 7.63 13.83
CA ALA A 55 5.94 7.10 13.94
C ALA A 55 6.38 6.31 12.69
N PHE A 56 5.45 6.02 11.76
CA PHE A 56 5.70 5.19 10.58
C PHE A 56 6.80 5.77 9.68
N ILE A 57 6.86 7.10 9.56
CA ILE A 57 7.91 7.80 8.80
C ILE A 57 8.62 8.77 9.73
N ASN A 58 9.93 8.60 9.84
CA ASN A 58 10.78 9.37 10.72
C ASN A 58 12.15 9.58 10.06
N THR A 59 13.04 10.30 10.73
CA THR A 59 14.38 10.61 10.21
C THR A 59 15.23 9.36 9.93
N GLY A 60 14.99 8.26 10.66
CA GLY A 60 15.74 7.01 10.51
C GLY A 60 15.41 6.23 9.23
N ASN A 61 14.21 6.40 8.65
CA ASN A 61 13.78 5.69 7.44
C ASN A 61 13.48 6.60 6.24
N PHE A 62 13.61 7.92 6.39
CA PHE A 62 13.18 8.88 5.38
C PHE A 62 13.90 8.73 4.03
N GLU A 63 15.20 8.39 4.01
CA GLU A 63 15.93 8.15 2.76
C GLU A 63 15.37 6.96 1.96
N GLU A 64 14.96 5.90 2.66
CA GLU A 64 14.35 4.74 2.03
C GLU A 64 12.99 5.09 1.43
N VAL A 65 12.18 5.87 2.16
CA VAL A 65 10.92 6.42 1.65
C VAL A 65 11.16 7.20 0.35
N LEU A 66 12.16 8.09 0.32
CA LEU A 66 12.49 8.85 -0.90
C LEU A 66 12.95 7.95 -2.06
N LYS A 67 13.60 6.82 -1.80
CA LYS A 67 13.94 5.82 -2.84
C LYS A 67 12.68 5.16 -3.40
N CYS A 68 11.71 4.83 -2.56
CA CYS A 68 10.42 4.27 -2.98
C CYS A 68 9.62 5.23 -3.88
N LEU A 69 9.78 6.55 -3.71
CA LEU A 69 9.12 7.57 -4.53
C LEU A 69 9.77 7.81 -5.91
N THR A 70 10.80 7.04 -6.30
CA THR A 70 11.49 7.19 -7.59
C THR A 70 10.54 7.16 -8.81
N PRO A 71 9.46 6.34 -8.85
CA PRO A 71 8.49 6.38 -9.94
C PRO A 71 7.66 7.68 -10.03
N TYR A 72 7.68 8.52 -9.00
CA TYR A 72 6.88 9.75 -8.88
C TYR A 72 7.78 10.97 -8.65
N PRO A 73 8.56 11.41 -9.66
CA PRO A 73 9.62 12.40 -9.47
C PRO A 73 9.13 13.76 -9.00
N ASP A 74 7.96 14.21 -9.45
CA ASP A 74 7.45 15.53 -9.04
C ASP A 74 6.87 15.51 -7.63
N PHE A 75 6.21 14.42 -7.24
CA PHE A 75 5.80 14.20 -5.85
C PHE A 75 7.02 14.06 -4.93
N LYS A 76 8.04 13.30 -5.36
CA LYS A 76 9.31 13.21 -4.61
C LYS A 76 9.95 14.57 -4.39
N LYS A 77 9.87 15.49 -5.36
CA LYS A 77 10.39 16.87 -5.21
C LYS A 77 9.57 17.69 -4.20
N SER A 78 8.30 17.41 -3.98
CA SER A 78 7.49 18.16 -3.00
C SER A 78 7.71 17.71 -1.56
N ILE A 79 8.18 16.49 -1.33
CA ILE A 79 8.46 15.95 0.00
C ILE A 79 9.86 16.39 0.47
N LYS A 80 9.95 17.20 1.54
CA LYS A 80 11.22 17.76 2.07
C LYS A 80 11.60 17.19 3.43
N CYS A 81 10.62 16.75 4.20
CA CYS A 81 10.83 16.17 5.52
C CYS A 81 9.81 15.06 5.82
N PRO A 82 10.02 14.23 6.86
CA PRO A 82 9.06 13.20 7.29
C PRO A 82 7.64 13.73 7.47
N ALA A 83 7.49 14.94 8.01
CA ALA A 83 6.19 15.56 8.25
C ALA A 83 5.40 15.82 6.96
N ASP A 84 6.07 16.13 5.85
CA ASP A 84 5.40 16.32 4.56
C ASP A 84 4.77 15.01 4.07
N MET A 85 5.47 13.89 4.28
CA MET A 85 4.97 12.57 3.89
C MET A 85 3.84 12.12 4.81
N LEU A 86 3.95 12.34 6.12
CA LEU A 86 2.87 12.05 7.07
C LEU A 86 1.59 12.84 6.73
N LYS A 87 1.73 14.11 6.39
CA LYS A 87 0.61 14.95 5.94
C LYS A 87 -0.03 14.42 4.65
N ASP A 88 0.77 13.96 3.69
CA ASP A 88 0.26 13.34 2.46
C ASP A 88 -0.50 12.03 2.75
N ILE A 89 0.01 11.22 3.69
CA ILE A 89 -0.66 9.99 4.14
C ILE A 89 -1.99 10.32 4.83
N GLU A 90 -2.04 11.34 5.69
CA GLU A 90 -3.29 11.81 6.33
C GLU A 90 -4.32 12.26 5.30
N GLN A 91 -3.88 13.03 4.30
CA GLN A 91 -4.74 13.45 3.19
C GLN A 91 -5.22 12.25 2.36
N THR A 92 -4.35 11.27 2.15
CA THR A 92 -4.66 10.03 1.42
C THR A 92 -5.63 9.14 2.19
N ALA A 93 -5.50 9.08 3.52
CA ALA A 93 -6.37 8.33 4.41
C ALA A 93 -7.75 8.99 4.54
N ASN A 94 -7.88 10.31 4.33
CA ASN A 94 -9.15 11.00 4.39
C ASN A 94 -10.04 10.71 3.16
N ILE A 95 -10.72 9.56 3.18
CA ILE A 95 -11.61 9.08 2.11
C ILE A 95 -12.70 10.11 1.78
N LYS A 96 -13.34 10.71 2.80
CA LYS A 96 -14.39 11.72 2.60
C LYS A 96 -13.89 12.91 1.80
N MET A 97 -12.69 13.41 2.09
CA MET A 97 -12.07 14.50 1.35
C MET A 97 -11.73 14.08 -0.09
N ARG A 98 -11.14 12.90 -0.30
CA ARG A 98 -10.70 12.43 -1.62
C ARG A 98 -11.84 12.22 -2.60
N PHE A 99 -12.96 11.69 -2.11
CA PHE A 99 -14.09 11.33 -2.95
C PHE A 99 -15.27 12.30 -2.87
N ARG A 100 -15.10 13.47 -2.24
CA ARG A 100 -16.16 14.50 -2.11
C ARG A 100 -16.79 14.94 -3.44
N ASN A 101 -16.04 14.83 -4.54
CA ASN A 101 -16.47 15.23 -5.88
C ASN A 101 -16.67 14.04 -6.82
N PHE A 102 -16.60 12.82 -6.30
CA PHE A 102 -16.81 11.61 -7.09
C PHE A 102 -18.31 11.49 -7.36
N LYS A 103 -18.69 11.56 -8.64
CA LYS A 103 -20.07 11.43 -9.14
C LYS A 103 -20.27 10.07 -9.77
#